data_AF-A0A857VAV0-F1
#
_entry.id   AF-A0A857VAV0-F1
#
_cell.length_a   1.000
_cell.length_b   1.000
_cell.length_c   1.000
_cell.angle_alpha   90.00
_cell.angle_beta   90.00
_cell.angle_gamma   90.00
#
_symmetry.space_group_name_H-M   'P 1'
#
loop_
_entity.id
_entity.type
_entity.pdbx_description
1 polymer ?
#
loop_
_entity_poly.entity_id
_entity_poly.type
_entity_poly.pdbx_seq_one_letter_code
_entity_poly.pdbx_strand_id
1 'polypeptide(L)'
;MKVRYDENLKIAGIGIHPSMRWGPQMWFKNYQVASLIDDPDWSSCSLEEYAGRGYYQDKHNTRALLRDPMFQEMLKRYFEGYYIMTYKPVIVPEQLSDSGISFVPGALMREISSQFENKAMFRKMFADKSINLPPHEISSWGKLATRTPSEVFAGREKIVLQDATSSGGRGTYIVGDAESLEKVIELMVSLDKQDDQVVVSDFINSAAERSVQGVVTRYGVFVGPVQRQIVAHPQLVDTVSFGQKQFCGVEILQADQQGWLSEKMTANARIIGERLQKSGYRGIFGVDSLVTDDDIYTLEVNARITGATPLLTVNYRPEKGHIPFYLLHILEITGVDYTIEDPQYTNDYDDCALIIPHLLANEPMTSREGLRMGLYDLDLGFIRSGFMFDQSTDRSKRAIIQDYSMGSRLVDPGGDWQRYSWADQLSLRMEG
;
A
#
# COMPACT_ATOMS: atom_id res chain seq x y z
N MET A 1 -16.21 -16.43 8.49
CA MET A 1 -16.75 -15.21 9.08
C MET A 1 -18.02 -14.76 8.36
N LYS A 2 -19.13 -14.59 9.09
CA LYS A 2 -20.41 -14.08 8.58
C LYS A 2 -20.71 -12.71 9.17
N VAL A 3 -21.07 -11.73 8.33
CA VAL A 3 -21.27 -10.33 8.72
C VAL A 3 -22.65 -9.85 8.26
N ARG A 4 -23.41 -9.23 9.15
CA ARG A 4 -24.72 -8.62 8.89
C ARG A 4 -24.59 -7.10 8.94
N TYR A 5 -25.01 -6.42 7.88
CA TYR A 5 -24.88 -4.97 7.68
C TYR A 5 -25.91 -4.49 6.63
N ASP A 6 -26.02 -3.19 6.40
CA ASP A 6 -26.83 -2.65 5.31
C ASP A 6 -26.06 -2.66 3.97
N GLU A 7 -26.46 -3.55 3.06
CA GLU A 7 -25.86 -3.65 1.72
C GLU A 7 -26.20 -2.45 0.81
N ASN A 8 -27.17 -1.61 1.18
CA ASN A 8 -27.58 -0.44 0.41
C ASN A 8 -26.75 0.81 0.70
N LEU A 9 -25.73 0.72 1.56
CA LEU A 9 -24.81 1.82 1.81
C LEU A 9 -24.22 2.33 0.49
N LYS A 10 -24.27 3.66 0.34
CA LYS A 10 -23.70 4.38 -0.80
C LYS A 10 -22.23 4.63 -0.53
N ILE A 11 -21.38 3.84 -1.15
CA ILE A 11 -19.92 3.89 -0.95
C ILE A 11 -19.27 4.16 -2.31
N ALA A 12 -18.28 5.05 -2.35
CA ALA A 12 -17.48 5.25 -3.54
C ALA A 12 -15.99 5.26 -3.25
N GLY A 13 -15.22 4.44 -3.96
CA GLY A 13 -13.77 4.49 -3.95
C GLY A 13 -13.26 5.57 -4.90
N ILE A 14 -12.24 6.34 -4.50
CA ILE A 14 -11.63 7.35 -5.39
C ILE A 14 -10.15 7.13 -5.66
N GLY A 15 -9.68 7.49 -6.85
CA GLY A 15 -8.28 7.30 -7.21
C GLY A 15 -7.90 7.82 -8.59
N ILE A 16 -6.63 7.62 -8.95
CA ILE A 16 -6.19 7.83 -10.33
C ILE A 16 -6.69 6.70 -11.20
N HIS A 17 -6.46 5.46 -10.74
CA HIS A 17 -6.94 4.23 -11.37
C HIS A 17 -8.03 3.58 -10.52
N PRO A 18 -8.98 2.89 -11.17
CA PRO A 18 -10.06 2.20 -10.49
C PRO A 18 -9.63 0.84 -9.88
N SER A 19 -8.57 0.21 -10.38
CA SER A 19 -8.15 -1.18 -10.09
C SER A 19 -8.14 -1.59 -8.60
N MET A 20 -7.44 -0.84 -7.74
CA MET A 20 -7.36 -1.12 -6.29
C MET A 20 -8.66 -0.82 -5.52
N ARG A 21 -9.65 -0.23 -6.19
CA ARG A 21 -10.97 0.09 -5.63
C ARG A 21 -12.01 -0.93 -6.04
N TRP A 22 -11.68 -1.94 -6.85
CA TRP A 22 -12.58 -3.04 -7.13
C TRP A 22 -12.57 -4.10 -6.02
N GLY A 23 -13.65 -4.87 -5.97
CA GLY A 23 -13.95 -5.82 -4.90
C GLY A 23 -15.23 -5.45 -4.15
N PRO A 24 -15.34 -4.23 -3.58
CA PRO A 24 -16.48 -3.87 -2.72
C PRO A 24 -17.88 -4.00 -3.34
N GLN A 25 -17.99 -3.98 -4.66
CA GLN A 25 -19.26 -4.24 -5.38
C GLN A 25 -19.88 -5.61 -5.07
N MET A 26 -19.10 -6.57 -4.56
CA MET A 26 -19.62 -7.87 -4.14
C MET A 26 -20.42 -7.80 -2.83
N TRP A 27 -20.25 -6.74 -2.04
CA TRP A 27 -20.86 -6.56 -0.73
C TRP A 27 -21.87 -5.41 -0.69
N PHE A 28 -21.73 -4.40 -1.56
CA PHE A 28 -22.57 -3.20 -1.55
C PHE A 28 -23.23 -3.00 -2.91
N LYS A 29 -24.56 -2.88 -2.90
CA LYS A 29 -25.39 -2.69 -4.11
C LYS A 29 -25.16 -1.33 -4.76
N ASN A 30 -24.82 -0.33 -3.95
CA ASN A 30 -24.60 1.04 -4.36
C ASN A 30 -23.10 1.41 -4.28
N TYR A 31 -22.22 0.47 -4.63
CA TYR A 31 -20.79 0.75 -4.76
C TYR A 31 -20.47 1.39 -6.11
N GLN A 32 -19.66 2.44 -6.09
CA GLN A 32 -19.16 3.09 -7.28
C GLN A 32 -17.66 3.36 -7.18
N VAL A 33 -17.01 3.63 -8.30
CA VAL A 33 -15.61 4.08 -8.33
C VAL A 33 -15.55 5.37 -9.13
N ALA A 34 -14.93 6.40 -8.54
CA ALA A 34 -14.63 7.65 -9.21
C ALA A 34 -13.12 7.75 -9.46
N SER A 35 -12.73 7.82 -10.73
CA SER A 35 -11.32 7.84 -11.11
C SER A 35 -11.00 8.92 -12.13
N LEU A 36 -9.72 9.29 -12.21
CA LEU A 36 -9.25 10.12 -13.32
C LEU A 36 -9.30 9.36 -14.64
N ILE A 37 -8.98 8.07 -14.57
CA ILE A 37 -8.76 7.18 -15.70
C ILE A 37 -9.91 6.20 -15.75
N ASP A 38 -10.47 5.97 -16.95
CA ASP A 38 -11.40 4.87 -17.14
C ASP A 38 -10.65 3.58 -17.46
N ASP A 39 -11.29 2.48 -17.15
CA ASP A 39 -10.81 1.15 -17.46
C ASP A 39 -11.84 0.48 -18.39
N PRO A 40 -11.46 0.13 -19.63
CA PRO A 40 -12.42 -0.38 -20.61
C PRO A 40 -13.07 -1.71 -20.17
N ASP A 41 -12.40 -2.48 -19.30
CA ASP A 41 -12.94 -3.72 -18.75
C ASP A 41 -13.80 -3.46 -17.49
N TRP A 42 -13.74 -2.26 -16.90
CA TRP A 42 -14.35 -1.93 -15.63
C TRP A 42 -14.93 -0.51 -15.58
N SER A 43 -16.24 -0.41 -15.79
CA SER A 43 -16.95 0.88 -15.79
C SER A 43 -16.72 1.67 -14.50
N SER A 44 -16.13 2.87 -14.64
CA SER A 44 -15.95 3.83 -13.56
C SER A 44 -16.64 5.15 -13.88
N CYS A 45 -16.94 5.97 -12.87
CA CYS A 45 -17.25 7.38 -13.08
C CYS A 45 -15.93 8.11 -13.34
N SER A 46 -15.53 8.15 -14.60
CA SER A 46 -14.22 8.65 -15.03
C SER A 46 -14.24 10.11 -15.46
N LEU A 47 -13.14 10.82 -15.21
CA LEU A 47 -12.85 12.14 -15.76
C LEU A 47 -11.99 12.13 -17.03
N GLU A 48 -11.77 11.00 -17.67
CA GLU A 48 -10.85 10.91 -18.80
C GLU A 48 -11.14 11.92 -19.94
N GLU A 49 -12.42 12.16 -20.25
CA GLU A 49 -12.85 13.19 -21.21
C GLU A 49 -12.47 14.63 -20.80
N TYR A 50 -12.23 14.85 -19.51
CA TYR A 50 -11.90 16.13 -18.89
C TYR A 50 -10.41 16.27 -18.52
N ALA A 51 -9.68 15.15 -18.38
CA ALA A 51 -8.27 15.09 -17.99
C ALA A 51 -7.34 15.86 -18.96
N GLY A 52 -7.78 16.11 -20.20
CA GLY A 52 -7.02 16.88 -21.21
C GLY A 52 -7.09 18.42 -21.10
N ARG A 53 -7.80 18.99 -20.11
CA ARG A 53 -8.11 20.45 -20.08
C ARG A 53 -7.20 21.32 -19.17
N GLY A 54 -5.99 20.87 -18.87
CA GLY A 54 -4.89 21.74 -18.45
C GLY A 54 -4.76 22.09 -16.96
N TYR A 55 -5.68 21.69 -16.08
CA TYR A 55 -5.56 21.91 -14.63
C TYR A 55 -4.78 20.82 -13.88
N TYR A 56 -4.59 19.67 -14.51
CA TYR A 56 -3.93 18.49 -13.94
C TYR A 56 -2.69 18.12 -14.75
N GLN A 57 -1.75 19.06 -14.94
CA GLN A 57 -0.60 18.86 -15.83
C GLN A 57 0.66 18.32 -15.13
N ASP A 58 0.87 18.64 -13.85
CA ASP A 58 2.19 18.38 -13.23
C ASP A 58 2.17 17.25 -12.19
N LYS A 59 0.97 16.79 -11.80
CA LYS A 59 0.79 16.13 -10.50
C LYS A 59 -0.21 14.97 -10.52
N HIS A 60 0.26 13.78 -10.94
CA HIS A 60 -0.56 12.56 -11.07
C HIS A 60 -0.78 11.77 -9.76
N ASN A 61 -1.50 12.30 -8.78
CA ASN A 61 -2.07 11.48 -7.70
C ASN A 61 -3.34 12.04 -7.06
N THR A 62 -3.98 11.20 -6.23
CA THR A 62 -5.29 11.47 -5.62
C THR A 62 -5.36 12.80 -4.86
N ARG A 63 -4.24 13.29 -4.29
CA ARG A 63 -4.22 14.59 -3.60
C ARG A 63 -4.37 15.77 -4.58
N ALA A 64 -3.73 15.72 -5.75
CA ALA A 64 -3.97 16.75 -6.76
C ALA A 64 -5.33 16.57 -7.41
N LEU A 65 -5.76 15.31 -7.62
CA LEU A 65 -7.06 15.05 -8.22
C LEU A 65 -8.18 15.65 -7.36
N LEU A 66 -8.09 15.52 -6.04
CA LEU A 66 -9.05 16.15 -5.13
C LEU A 66 -9.02 17.68 -5.16
N ARG A 67 -7.93 18.31 -5.58
CA ARG A 67 -7.82 19.77 -5.74
C ARG A 67 -8.30 20.25 -7.10
N ASP A 68 -8.51 19.35 -8.06
CA ASP A 68 -9.00 19.68 -9.38
C ASP A 68 -10.48 20.13 -9.31
N PRO A 69 -10.83 21.34 -9.78
CA PRO A 69 -12.20 21.85 -9.70
C PRO A 69 -13.23 20.99 -10.43
N MET A 70 -12.86 20.37 -11.56
CA MET A 70 -13.77 19.53 -12.32
C MET A 70 -14.05 18.21 -11.59
N PHE A 71 -13.04 17.63 -10.94
CA PHE A 71 -13.23 16.46 -10.09
C PHE A 71 -14.08 16.76 -8.88
N GLN A 72 -13.88 17.92 -8.25
CA GLN A 72 -14.74 18.35 -7.15
C GLN A 72 -16.20 18.48 -7.60
N GLU A 73 -16.47 19.08 -8.76
CA GLU A 73 -17.82 19.23 -9.29
C GLU A 73 -18.46 17.89 -9.66
N MET A 74 -17.69 16.98 -10.26
CA MET A 74 -18.14 15.61 -10.53
C MET A 74 -18.52 14.89 -9.22
N LEU A 75 -17.69 14.99 -8.18
CA LEU A 75 -17.98 14.40 -6.88
C LEU A 75 -19.29 14.96 -6.31
N LYS A 76 -19.46 16.29 -6.31
CA LYS A 76 -20.68 16.96 -5.84
C LYS A 76 -21.92 16.50 -6.60
N ARG A 77 -21.82 16.38 -7.92
CA ARG A 77 -22.95 16.04 -8.78
C ARG A 77 -23.42 14.59 -8.65
N TYR A 78 -22.49 13.65 -8.53
CA TYR A 78 -22.81 12.22 -8.63
C TYR A 78 -22.74 11.47 -7.29
N PHE A 79 -22.06 12.02 -6.30
CA PHE A 79 -21.74 11.32 -5.05
C PHE A 79 -22.29 12.01 -3.79
N GLU A 80 -23.31 12.86 -3.93
CA GLU A 80 -24.06 13.37 -2.79
C GLU A 80 -24.63 12.22 -1.93
N GLY A 81 -24.37 12.27 -0.61
CA GLY A 81 -24.79 11.23 0.33
C GLY A 81 -23.98 9.92 0.25
N TYR A 82 -22.86 9.89 -0.48
CA TYR A 82 -21.92 8.76 -0.46
C TYR A 82 -20.85 8.94 0.63
N TYR A 83 -20.38 7.82 1.16
CA TYR A 83 -19.09 7.74 1.82
C TYR A 83 -17.98 7.60 0.78
N ILE A 84 -17.07 8.57 0.73
CA ILE A 84 -15.94 8.58 -0.18
C ILE A 84 -14.74 7.93 0.50
N MET A 85 -14.45 6.71 0.08
CA MET A 85 -13.32 5.93 0.56
C MET A 85 -12.04 6.31 -0.16
N THR A 86 -11.02 6.63 0.62
CA THR A 86 -9.67 6.94 0.14
C THR A 86 -8.69 5.83 0.50
N TYR A 87 -7.70 5.60 -0.35
CA TYR A 87 -6.67 4.56 -0.13
C TYR A 87 -5.80 4.85 1.10
N LYS A 88 -5.44 6.13 1.29
CA LYS A 88 -4.88 6.67 2.52
C LYS A 88 -5.78 7.82 2.98
N PRO A 89 -5.92 8.05 4.30
CA PRO A 89 -6.60 9.23 4.81
C PRO A 89 -6.05 10.52 4.17
N VAL A 90 -6.94 11.38 3.66
CA VAL A 90 -6.56 12.62 2.95
C VAL A 90 -6.86 13.87 3.78
N ILE A 91 -6.31 15.00 3.34
CA ILE A 91 -6.82 16.32 3.74
C ILE A 91 -7.90 16.69 2.73
N VAL A 92 -9.14 16.78 3.20
CA VAL A 92 -10.29 17.14 2.36
C VAL A 92 -10.20 18.63 2.04
N PRO A 93 -10.32 19.04 0.76
CA PRO A 93 -10.45 20.44 0.39
C PRO A 93 -11.68 21.09 1.02
N GLU A 94 -11.57 22.35 1.41
CA GLU A 94 -12.64 23.11 2.05
C GLU A 94 -13.93 23.10 1.20
N GLN A 95 -13.79 23.25 -0.13
CA GLN A 95 -14.91 23.26 -1.08
C GLN A 95 -15.71 21.96 -1.13
N LEU A 96 -15.13 20.84 -0.67
CA LEU A 96 -15.78 19.53 -0.57
C LEU A 96 -16.30 19.23 0.85
N SER A 97 -15.97 20.07 1.83
CA SER A 97 -16.41 19.87 3.21
C SER A 97 -17.89 20.19 3.38
N ASP A 98 -18.42 21.13 2.60
CA ASP A 98 -19.83 21.57 2.65
C ASP A 98 -20.77 20.84 1.67
N SER A 99 -20.27 19.86 0.91
CA SER A 99 -21.03 19.24 -0.19
C SER A 99 -21.91 18.05 0.20
N GLY A 100 -22.10 17.76 1.48
CA GLY A 100 -22.87 16.59 1.93
C GLY A 100 -22.17 15.24 1.63
N ILE A 101 -20.88 15.28 1.32
CA ILE A 101 -20.05 14.11 1.00
C ILE A 101 -19.19 13.76 2.23
N SER A 102 -19.18 12.49 2.62
CA SER A 102 -18.44 12.04 3.81
C SER A 102 -17.14 11.34 3.41
N PHE A 103 -15.99 12.00 3.58
CA PHE A 103 -14.70 11.37 3.33
C PHE A 103 -14.29 10.45 4.48
N VAL A 104 -13.94 9.21 4.13
CA VAL A 104 -13.49 8.19 5.06
C VAL A 104 -12.21 7.51 4.55
N PRO A 105 -11.28 7.11 5.44
CA PRO A 105 -11.23 7.45 6.87
C PRO A 105 -10.98 8.96 7.13
N GLY A 106 -11.49 9.47 8.26
CA GLY A 106 -11.44 10.89 8.61
C GLY A 106 -10.12 11.38 9.22
N ALA A 107 -10.12 12.63 9.73
CA ALA A 107 -8.91 13.30 10.23
C ALA A 107 -8.24 12.59 11.43
N LEU A 108 -9.02 12.03 12.36
CA LEU A 108 -8.48 11.28 13.50
C LEU A 108 -7.68 10.06 13.05
N MET A 109 -8.25 9.24 12.14
CA MET A 109 -7.54 8.10 11.58
C MET A 109 -6.30 8.52 10.81
N ARG A 110 -6.32 9.67 10.12
CA ARG A 110 -5.11 10.23 9.47
C ARG A 110 -3.99 10.48 10.47
N GLU A 111 -4.31 11.15 11.57
CA GLU A 111 -3.34 11.46 12.62
C GLU A 111 -2.73 10.18 13.19
N ILE A 112 -3.58 9.23 13.60
CA ILE A 112 -3.11 7.96 14.15
C ILE A 112 -2.26 7.20 13.12
N SER A 113 -2.73 7.06 11.88
CA SER A 113 -2.00 6.36 10.82
C SER A 113 -0.62 6.98 10.58
N SER A 114 -0.53 8.31 10.56
CA SER A 114 0.73 9.02 10.32
C SER A 114 1.78 8.75 11.41
N GLN A 115 1.35 8.56 12.66
CA GLN A 115 2.25 8.23 13.78
C GLN A 115 2.76 6.79 13.68
N PHE A 116 1.90 5.85 13.29
CA PHE A 116 2.28 4.43 13.17
C PHE A 116 3.09 4.14 11.90
N GLU A 117 2.79 4.81 10.78
CA GLU A 117 3.56 4.68 9.53
C GLU A 117 4.93 5.39 9.61
N ASN A 118 5.14 6.27 10.60
CA ASN A 118 6.45 6.87 10.85
C ASN A 118 7.40 5.80 11.43
N LYS A 119 8.44 5.43 10.68
CA LYS A 119 9.33 4.31 11.03
C LYS A 119 10.06 4.55 12.34
N ALA A 120 10.51 5.76 12.61
CA ALA A 120 11.18 6.08 13.88
C ALA A 120 10.23 5.99 15.07
N MET A 121 9.00 6.49 14.93
CA MET A 121 7.97 6.35 15.96
C MET A 121 7.56 4.89 16.16
N PHE A 122 7.39 4.11 15.09
CA PHE A 122 7.13 2.68 15.16
C PHE A 122 8.22 1.96 15.99
N ARG A 123 9.50 2.20 15.69
CA ARG A 123 10.62 1.65 16.46
C ARG A 123 10.54 2.02 17.95
N LYS A 124 10.21 3.27 18.27
CA LYS A 124 10.02 3.73 19.67
C LYS A 124 8.83 3.05 20.35
N MET A 125 7.71 2.87 19.64
CA MET A 125 6.47 2.27 20.18
C MET A 125 6.66 0.82 20.62
N PHE A 126 7.57 0.09 19.98
CA PHE A 126 7.86 -1.32 20.23
C PHE A 126 9.27 -1.56 20.81
N ALA A 127 9.87 -0.53 21.42
CA ALA A 127 11.17 -0.62 22.08
C ALA A 127 11.15 -1.52 23.34
N ASP A 128 9.96 -1.85 23.85
CA ASP A 128 9.74 -2.81 24.94
C ASP A 128 10.00 -4.27 24.53
N LYS A 129 10.35 -4.52 23.27
CA LYS A 129 10.61 -5.84 22.68
C LYS A 129 9.40 -6.77 22.74
N SER A 130 8.19 -6.21 22.75
CA SER A 130 6.95 -6.98 22.53
C SER A 130 6.91 -7.64 21.16
N ILE A 131 7.64 -7.10 20.18
CA ILE A 131 7.97 -7.72 18.90
C ILE A 131 9.47 -7.58 18.64
N ASN A 132 10.04 -8.47 17.84
CA ASN A 132 11.43 -8.35 17.43
C ASN A 132 11.57 -7.35 16.28
N LEU A 133 12.54 -6.44 16.43
CA LEU A 133 12.87 -5.39 15.46
C LEU A 133 14.32 -5.59 15.04
N PRO A 134 14.73 -5.22 13.81
CA PRO A 134 16.15 -5.16 13.48
C PRO A 134 16.89 -4.32 14.54
N PRO A 135 18.08 -4.74 15.00
CA PRO A 135 18.90 -3.88 15.84
C PRO A 135 19.10 -2.53 15.15
N HIS A 136 18.87 -1.44 15.88
CA HIS A 136 18.80 -0.12 15.27
C HIS A 136 19.13 1.00 16.26
N GLU A 137 19.47 2.16 15.71
CA GLU A 137 19.43 3.45 16.39
C GLU A 137 18.54 4.43 15.62
N ILE A 138 18.01 5.43 16.32
CA ILE A 138 17.26 6.53 15.73
C ILE A 138 18.13 7.78 15.83
N SER A 139 18.36 8.43 14.70
CA SER A 139 19.13 9.67 14.58
C SER A 139 18.32 10.70 13.77
N SER A 140 18.95 11.82 13.46
CA SER A 140 18.51 12.71 12.39
C SER A 140 19.53 12.76 11.26
N TRP A 141 19.08 13.09 10.05
CA TRP A 141 19.95 13.29 8.89
C TRP A 141 21.03 14.35 9.15
N GLY A 142 20.66 15.49 9.75
CA GLY A 142 21.62 16.53 10.12
C GLY A 142 22.67 16.07 11.13
N LYS A 143 22.31 15.19 12.09
CA LYS A 143 23.26 14.60 13.03
C LYS A 143 24.13 13.53 12.39
N LEU A 144 23.61 12.77 11.42
CA LEU A 144 24.43 11.83 10.66
C LEU A 144 25.48 12.56 9.83
N ALA A 145 25.15 13.74 9.28
CA ALA A 145 26.09 14.56 8.51
C ALA A 145 27.30 15.09 9.32
N THR A 146 27.24 15.07 10.65
CA THR A 146 28.37 15.47 11.50
C THR A 146 29.22 14.29 11.97
N ARG A 147 28.83 13.05 11.67
CA ARG A 147 29.55 11.82 12.04
C ARG A 147 30.42 11.35 10.87
N THR A 148 31.58 10.79 11.20
CA THR A 148 32.40 10.08 10.22
C THR A 148 31.73 8.78 9.77
N PRO A 149 32.00 8.27 8.56
CA PRO A 149 31.48 6.97 8.12
C PRO A 149 31.76 5.85 9.12
N SER A 150 32.98 5.79 9.68
CA SER A 150 33.36 4.78 10.68
C SER A 150 32.46 4.82 11.92
N GLU A 151 32.04 6.00 12.38
CA GLU A 151 31.14 6.14 13.51
C GLU A 151 29.71 5.69 13.18
N VAL A 152 29.23 5.93 11.96
CA VAL A 152 27.89 5.50 11.52
C VAL A 152 27.85 3.99 11.31
N PHE A 153 28.85 3.42 10.62
CA PHE A 153 28.96 1.97 10.46
C PHE A 153 29.15 1.26 11.79
N ALA A 154 29.87 1.85 12.74
CA ALA A 154 30.09 1.30 14.08
C ALA A 154 30.59 -0.17 14.04
N GLY A 155 31.47 -0.49 13.08
CA GLY A 155 32.02 -1.83 12.89
C GLY A 155 31.17 -2.79 12.06
N ARG A 156 30.01 -2.37 11.57
CA ARG A 156 29.14 -3.18 10.68
C ARG A 156 29.61 -3.06 9.23
N GLU A 157 29.55 -4.17 8.49
CA GLU A 157 29.88 -4.18 7.06
C GLU A 157 28.80 -3.50 6.20
N LYS A 158 27.53 -3.65 6.59
CA LYS A 158 26.38 -3.05 5.92
C LYS A 158 25.38 -2.53 6.95
N ILE A 159 24.77 -1.39 6.61
CA ILE A 159 23.70 -0.77 7.37
C ILE A 159 22.51 -0.48 6.47
N VAL A 160 21.34 -0.34 7.08
CA VAL A 160 20.12 0.12 6.42
C VAL A 160 19.72 1.47 6.98
N LEU A 161 19.66 2.49 6.13
CA LEU A 161 19.17 3.82 6.47
C LEU A 161 17.73 3.93 6.00
N GLN A 162 16.80 4.10 6.93
CA GLN A 162 15.38 4.30 6.61
C GLN A 162 14.91 5.67 7.09
N ASP A 163 14.56 6.51 6.15
CA ASP A 163 13.90 7.79 6.42
C ASP A 163 12.56 7.57 7.11
N ALA A 164 12.30 8.33 8.19
CA ALA A 164 11.16 8.08 9.06
C ALA A 164 9.79 8.20 8.37
N THR A 165 9.65 9.07 7.36
CA THR A 165 8.36 9.40 6.75
C THR A 165 8.20 8.92 5.31
N SER A 166 9.28 8.43 4.69
CA SER A 166 9.26 7.92 3.33
C SER A 166 8.46 6.62 3.19
N SER A 167 7.75 6.49 2.08
CA SER A 167 6.91 5.33 1.75
C SER A 167 7.35 4.65 0.45
N GLY A 168 7.12 3.34 0.34
CA GLY A 168 7.25 2.59 -0.91
C GLY A 168 8.70 2.37 -1.34
N GLY A 169 9.60 2.04 -0.41
CA GLY A 169 11.01 1.72 -0.66
C GLY A 169 11.92 2.92 -0.92
N ARG A 170 11.38 4.07 -1.36
CA ARG A 170 12.17 5.23 -1.83
C ARG A 170 13.11 5.89 -0.81
N GLY A 171 12.86 5.71 0.48
CA GLY A 171 13.71 6.26 1.55
C GLY A 171 14.39 5.17 2.37
N THR A 172 14.61 4.00 1.77
CA THR A 172 15.38 2.90 2.38
C THR A 172 16.64 2.66 1.57
N TYR A 173 17.80 2.78 2.21
CA TYR A 173 19.10 2.64 1.55
C TYR A 173 19.92 1.58 2.26
N ILE A 174 20.37 0.58 1.51
CA ILE A 174 21.34 -0.42 1.99
C ILE A 174 22.72 0.08 1.58
N VAL A 175 23.57 0.34 2.57
CA VAL A 175 24.86 0.99 2.37
C VAL A 175 25.97 0.13 2.96
N GLY A 176 27.02 -0.11 2.18
CA GLY A 176 28.18 -0.93 2.58
C GLY A 176 29.54 -0.23 2.45
N ASP A 177 29.55 1.03 2.04
CA ASP A 177 30.76 1.82 1.84
C ASP A 177 30.54 3.30 2.19
N ALA A 178 31.63 4.02 2.44
CA ALA A 178 31.61 5.42 2.87
C ALA A 178 31.07 6.38 1.80
N GLU A 179 31.40 6.15 0.52
CA GLU A 179 30.99 7.02 -0.57
C GLU A 179 29.47 7.00 -0.76
N SER A 180 28.88 5.80 -0.75
CA SER A 180 27.43 5.60 -0.79
C SER A 180 26.74 6.22 0.42
N LEU A 181 27.34 6.13 1.61
CA LEU A 181 26.81 6.74 2.84
C LEU A 181 26.74 8.26 2.72
N GLU A 182 27.84 8.88 2.30
CA GLU A 182 27.94 10.33 2.14
C GLU A 182 26.91 10.85 1.13
N LYS A 183 26.79 10.20 -0.04
CA LYS A 183 25.78 10.55 -1.06
C LYS A 183 24.35 10.50 -0.52
N VAL A 184 24.00 9.46 0.25
CA VAL A 184 22.66 9.34 0.84
C VAL A 184 22.42 10.44 1.87
N ILE A 185 23.38 10.73 2.73
CA ILE A 185 23.25 11.80 3.74
C ILE A 185 23.12 13.16 3.06
N GLU A 186 23.97 13.49 2.09
CA GLU A 186 23.92 14.75 1.33
C GLU A 186 22.57 14.92 0.64
N LEU A 187 22.10 13.88 -0.05
CA LEU A 187 20.79 13.87 -0.67
C LEU A 187 19.70 14.18 0.37
N MET A 188 19.69 13.45 1.49
CA MET A 188 18.60 13.54 2.46
C MET A 188 18.62 14.86 3.25
N VAL A 189 19.80 15.44 3.48
CA VAL A 189 19.98 16.77 4.11
C VAL A 189 19.59 17.90 3.16
N SER A 190 19.80 17.74 1.84
CA SER A 190 19.44 18.75 0.85
C SER A 190 17.93 19.00 0.73
N LEU A 191 17.13 18.08 1.27
CA LEU A 191 15.68 18.14 1.21
C LEU A 191 15.14 18.96 2.37
N ASP A 192 14.30 19.92 2.03
CA ASP A 192 13.53 20.66 3.02
C ASP A 192 12.41 19.77 3.59
N LYS A 193 12.72 19.05 4.67
CA LYS A 193 11.83 18.08 5.32
C LYS A 193 11.37 18.56 6.69
N GLN A 194 10.09 18.36 6.96
CA GLN A 194 9.50 18.65 8.26
C GLN A 194 9.96 17.67 9.35
N ASP A 195 10.19 16.40 9.00
CA ASP A 195 10.74 15.37 9.89
C ASP A 195 12.06 14.88 9.30
N ASP A 196 13.14 15.08 10.04
CA ASP A 196 14.51 14.74 9.67
C ASP A 196 14.99 13.40 10.27
N GLN A 197 14.10 12.66 10.94
CA GLN A 197 14.47 11.42 11.61
C GLN A 197 14.84 10.32 10.61
N VAL A 198 15.85 9.55 10.98
CA VAL A 198 16.33 8.38 10.25
C VAL A 198 16.56 7.23 11.22
N VAL A 199 16.14 6.04 10.80
CA VAL A 199 16.43 4.78 11.50
C VAL A 199 17.64 4.15 10.83
N VAL A 200 18.72 3.97 11.59
CA VAL A 200 19.94 3.28 11.15
C VAL A 200 19.89 1.87 11.73
N SER A 201 19.64 0.86 10.90
CA SER A 201 19.49 -0.53 11.32
C SER A 201 20.62 -1.42 10.81
N ASP A 202 20.82 -2.54 11.47
CA ASP A 202 21.64 -3.62 10.98
C ASP A 202 21.03 -4.22 9.70
N PHE A 203 21.88 -4.61 8.75
CA PHE A 203 21.45 -5.36 7.59
C PHE A 203 21.25 -6.84 7.97
N ILE A 204 20.03 -7.35 7.77
CA ILE A 204 19.70 -8.74 8.04
C ILE A 204 20.00 -9.60 6.80
N ASN A 205 21.04 -10.42 6.87
CA ASN A 205 21.46 -11.27 5.76
C ASN A 205 20.47 -12.42 5.50
N SER A 206 20.34 -12.80 4.23
CA SER A 206 19.57 -13.97 3.77
C SER A 206 18.11 -14.00 4.24
N ALA A 207 17.52 -12.84 4.52
CA ALA A 207 16.13 -12.76 4.94
C ALA A 207 15.18 -12.70 3.75
N ALA A 208 14.04 -13.38 3.88
CA ALA A 208 12.94 -13.31 2.94
C ALA A 208 11.93 -12.24 3.38
N GLU A 209 11.44 -11.43 2.44
CA GLU A 209 10.40 -10.43 2.70
C GLU A 209 9.03 -11.09 2.79
N ARG A 210 8.35 -10.87 3.92
CA ARG A 210 7.01 -11.36 4.18
C ARG A 210 6.14 -10.25 4.74
N SER A 211 4.86 -10.31 4.45
CA SER A 211 3.86 -9.43 5.06
C SER A 211 2.65 -10.20 5.54
N VAL A 212 1.89 -9.57 6.44
CA VAL A 212 0.53 -9.99 6.80
C VAL A 212 -0.38 -8.77 6.78
N GLN A 213 -1.62 -8.97 6.38
CA GLN A 213 -2.66 -7.94 6.49
C GLN A 213 -3.58 -8.26 7.66
N GLY A 214 -3.83 -7.28 8.51
CA GLY A 214 -4.85 -7.33 9.55
C GLY A 214 -5.96 -6.31 9.32
N VAL A 215 -7.03 -6.42 10.10
CA VAL A 215 -8.08 -5.40 10.22
C VAL A 215 -8.45 -5.21 11.69
N VAL A 216 -8.40 -3.94 12.11
CA VAL A 216 -8.83 -3.52 13.45
C VAL A 216 -10.31 -3.18 13.41
N THR A 217 -11.09 -3.87 14.24
CA THR A 217 -12.54 -3.74 14.32
C THR A 217 -13.00 -3.41 15.75
N ARG A 218 -14.29 -3.10 15.92
CA ARG A 218 -14.95 -3.05 17.24
C ARG A 218 -15.03 -4.41 17.95
N TYR A 219 -14.82 -5.51 17.22
CA TYR A 219 -14.80 -6.88 17.74
C TYR A 219 -13.38 -7.41 18.06
N GLY A 220 -12.34 -6.60 17.83
CA GLY A 220 -10.95 -7.01 18.00
C GLY A 220 -10.16 -6.94 16.69
N VAL A 221 -9.02 -7.63 16.68
CA VAL A 221 -8.08 -7.65 15.56
C VAL A 221 -8.12 -8.99 14.86
N PHE A 222 -8.43 -8.98 13.57
CA PHE A 222 -8.37 -10.17 12.71
C PHE A 222 -7.13 -10.08 11.81
N VAL A 223 -6.39 -11.18 11.66
CA VAL A 223 -5.11 -11.22 10.94
C VAL A 223 -5.19 -12.29 9.86
N GLY A 224 -4.78 -11.93 8.65
CA GLY A 224 -4.88 -12.76 7.46
C GLY A 224 -3.68 -13.68 7.26
N PRO A 225 -3.59 -14.32 6.08
CA PRO A 225 -2.51 -15.23 5.76
C PRO A 225 -1.17 -14.51 5.61
N VAL A 226 -0.08 -15.28 5.77
CA VAL A 226 1.26 -14.87 5.40
C VAL A 226 1.34 -14.67 3.90
N GLN A 227 1.99 -13.58 3.50
CA GLN A 227 2.18 -13.16 2.11
C GLN A 227 3.67 -13.08 1.83
N ARG A 228 4.12 -13.62 0.69
CA ARG A 228 5.46 -13.36 0.15
C ARG A 228 5.39 -12.06 -0.63
N GLN A 229 6.27 -11.12 -0.32
CA GLN A 229 6.35 -9.88 -1.11
C GLN A 229 7.20 -10.13 -2.36
N ILE A 230 6.74 -9.62 -3.50
CA ILE A 230 7.49 -9.58 -4.74
C ILE A 230 8.05 -8.17 -4.85
N VAL A 231 9.32 -7.99 -4.57
CA VAL A 231 9.98 -6.67 -4.51
C VAL A 231 11.27 -6.70 -5.31
N ALA A 232 11.54 -5.62 -6.05
CA ALA A 232 12.75 -5.43 -6.85
C ALA A 232 13.04 -6.60 -7.80
N HIS A 233 11.99 -7.23 -8.34
CA HIS A 233 12.16 -8.36 -9.25
C HIS A 233 12.63 -7.84 -10.62
N PRO A 234 13.79 -8.28 -11.15
CA PRO A 234 14.43 -7.66 -12.31
C PRO A 234 13.63 -7.81 -13.62
N GLN A 235 12.68 -8.75 -13.67
CA GLN A 235 11.76 -8.90 -14.81
C GLN A 235 10.51 -8.00 -14.70
N LEU A 236 10.28 -7.37 -13.55
CA LEU A 236 9.07 -6.59 -13.26
C LEU A 236 9.36 -5.12 -12.96
N VAL A 237 10.59 -4.75 -12.59
CA VAL A 237 10.96 -3.36 -12.32
C VAL A 237 12.44 -3.12 -12.62
N ASP A 238 12.79 -1.89 -13.01
CA ASP A 238 14.17 -1.43 -13.03
C ASP A 238 14.75 -1.37 -11.61
N THR A 239 15.76 -2.21 -11.35
CA THR A 239 16.43 -2.33 -10.05
C THR A 239 17.65 -1.42 -9.94
N VAL A 240 18.03 -0.72 -11.01
CA VAL A 240 19.26 0.08 -11.09
C VAL A 240 18.97 1.55 -10.81
N SER A 241 17.86 2.08 -11.34
CA SER A 241 17.51 3.49 -11.17
C SER A 241 17.10 3.83 -9.74
N PHE A 242 17.61 4.96 -9.24
CA PHE A 242 17.36 5.42 -7.89
C PHE A 242 15.93 5.99 -7.72
N GLY A 243 15.31 5.76 -6.56
CA GLY A 243 14.02 6.34 -6.19
C GLY A 243 12.79 5.68 -6.82
N GLN A 244 12.95 4.51 -7.45
CA GLN A 244 11.85 3.76 -8.06
C GLN A 244 11.00 3.00 -7.03
N LYS A 245 9.70 2.81 -7.34
CA LYS A 245 8.87 1.89 -6.56
C LYS A 245 9.33 0.47 -6.84
N GLN A 246 9.64 -0.28 -5.79
CA GLN A 246 10.17 -1.64 -5.96
C GLN A 246 9.12 -2.73 -5.74
N PHE A 247 7.96 -2.41 -5.17
CA PHE A 247 6.90 -3.40 -4.93
C PHE A 247 6.22 -3.82 -6.24
N CYS A 248 6.32 -5.10 -6.57
CA CYS A 248 5.79 -5.71 -7.80
C CYS A 248 4.63 -6.66 -7.52
N GLY A 249 4.18 -6.79 -6.27
CA GLY A 249 3.02 -7.62 -5.92
C GLY A 249 3.25 -8.54 -4.73
N VAL A 250 2.38 -9.53 -4.58
CA VAL A 250 2.41 -10.50 -3.46
C VAL A 250 1.97 -11.88 -3.93
N GLU A 251 2.48 -12.91 -3.24
CA GLU A 251 2.06 -14.30 -3.39
C GLU A 251 1.55 -14.84 -2.06
N ILE A 252 0.47 -15.62 -2.10
CA ILE A 252 -0.04 -16.39 -0.96
C ILE A 252 0.12 -17.86 -1.34
N LEU A 253 0.79 -18.63 -0.47
CA LEU A 253 0.96 -20.07 -0.62
C LEU A 253 0.48 -20.79 0.63
N GLN A 254 -0.24 -21.90 0.47
CA GLN A 254 -0.69 -22.76 1.57
C GLN A 254 0.48 -23.26 2.42
N ALA A 255 1.62 -23.53 1.79
CA ALA A 255 2.84 -23.99 2.46
C ALA A 255 3.36 -23.01 3.52
N ASP A 256 3.06 -21.71 3.40
CA ASP A 256 3.51 -20.69 4.35
C ASP A 256 2.53 -20.46 5.50
N GLN A 257 1.35 -21.10 5.49
CA GLN A 257 0.28 -20.82 6.44
C GLN A 257 0.36 -21.67 7.71
N GLN A 258 1.29 -22.62 7.79
CA GLN A 258 1.44 -23.55 8.90
C GLN A 258 2.82 -23.44 9.56
N GLY A 259 2.87 -23.74 10.85
CA GLY A 259 4.10 -23.79 11.63
C GLY A 259 4.49 -22.46 12.27
N TRP A 260 5.71 -22.44 12.82
CA TRP A 260 6.17 -21.37 13.69
C TRP A 260 6.17 -19.98 13.02
N LEU A 261 6.43 -19.94 11.70
CA LEU A 261 6.48 -18.71 10.92
C LEU A 261 5.11 -18.01 10.93
N SER A 262 4.05 -18.71 10.52
CA SER A 262 2.71 -18.13 10.42
C SER A 262 2.16 -17.77 11.81
N GLU A 263 2.41 -18.60 12.81
CA GLU A 263 2.03 -18.34 14.20
C GLU A 263 2.68 -17.07 14.75
N LYS A 264 3.99 -16.91 14.55
CA LYS A 264 4.74 -15.76 15.06
C LYS A 264 4.41 -14.47 14.28
N MET A 265 4.29 -14.52 12.96
CA MET A 265 3.83 -13.35 12.17
C MET A 265 2.43 -12.92 12.60
N THR A 266 1.52 -13.88 12.81
CA THR A 266 0.15 -13.60 13.27
C THR A 266 0.15 -12.98 14.67
N ALA A 267 0.97 -13.49 15.58
CA ALA A 267 1.12 -12.94 16.93
C ALA A 267 1.65 -11.51 16.91
N ASN A 268 2.73 -11.24 16.16
CA ASN A 268 3.30 -9.89 16.03
C ASN A 268 2.26 -8.90 15.46
N ALA A 269 1.55 -9.29 14.40
CA ALA A 269 0.52 -8.45 13.80
C ALA A 269 -0.68 -8.21 14.73
N ARG A 270 -1.03 -9.19 15.58
CA ARG A 270 -2.06 -8.99 16.61
C ARG A 270 -1.63 -7.98 17.66
N ILE A 271 -0.39 -8.06 18.16
CA ILE A 271 0.18 -7.08 19.10
C ILE A 271 0.14 -5.67 18.51
N ILE A 272 0.56 -5.52 17.25
CA ILE A 272 0.55 -4.23 16.53
C ILE A 272 -0.90 -3.73 16.34
N GLY A 273 -1.81 -4.61 15.92
CA GLY A 273 -3.22 -4.28 15.73
C GLY A 273 -3.91 -3.86 17.02
N GLU A 274 -3.57 -4.48 18.15
CA GLU A 274 -4.11 -4.10 19.47
C GLU A 274 -3.59 -2.73 19.90
N ARG A 275 -2.33 -2.41 19.58
CA ARG A 275 -1.76 -1.07 19.82
C ARG A 275 -2.49 -0.01 18.98
N LEU A 276 -2.70 -0.29 17.70
CA LEU A 276 -3.53 0.52 16.80
C LEU A 276 -4.94 0.71 17.36
N GLN A 277 -5.59 -0.37 17.79
CA GLN A 277 -6.94 -0.36 18.34
C GLN A 277 -7.07 0.55 19.57
N LYS A 278 -6.11 0.44 20.51
CA LYS A 278 -6.03 1.26 21.72
C LYS A 278 -5.80 2.74 21.42
N SER A 279 -5.10 3.06 20.34
CA SER A 279 -4.95 4.44 19.84
C SER A 279 -6.20 4.98 19.16
N GLY A 280 -7.24 4.16 18.96
CA GLY A 280 -8.48 4.54 18.27
C GLY A 280 -8.49 4.26 16.77
N TYR A 281 -7.44 3.64 16.22
CA TYR A 281 -7.39 3.25 14.82
C TYR A 281 -8.44 2.18 14.51
N ARG A 282 -9.04 2.25 13.33
CA ARG A 282 -10.00 1.28 12.78
C ARG A 282 -9.74 1.09 11.30
N GLY A 283 -9.85 -0.15 10.82
CA GLY A 283 -9.61 -0.49 9.42
C GLY A 283 -8.39 -1.40 9.19
N ILE A 284 -8.04 -1.58 7.92
CA ILE A 284 -6.96 -2.48 7.47
C ILE A 284 -5.60 -1.90 7.84
N PHE A 285 -4.69 -2.77 8.27
CA PHE A 285 -3.26 -2.47 8.35
C PHE A 285 -2.43 -3.60 7.75
N GLY A 286 -1.26 -3.30 7.23
CA GLY A 286 -0.24 -4.27 6.81
C GLY A 286 0.94 -4.25 7.76
N VAL A 287 1.59 -5.39 7.96
CA VAL A 287 2.85 -5.51 8.70
C VAL A 287 3.88 -6.16 7.80
N ASP A 288 4.98 -5.46 7.55
CA ASP A 288 6.08 -5.94 6.72
C ASP A 288 7.21 -6.45 7.63
N SER A 289 7.81 -7.58 7.26
CA SER A 289 8.83 -8.26 8.07
C SER A 289 9.90 -8.94 7.21
N LEU A 290 11.10 -9.04 7.77
CA LEU A 290 12.17 -9.88 7.26
C LEU A 290 12.19 -11.19 8.04
N VAL A 291 12.26 -12.31 7.32
CA VAL A 291 12.21 -13.66 7.90
C VAL A 291 13.51 -14.38 7.59
N THR A 292 14.21 -14.81 8.64
CA THR A 292 15.35 -15.72 8.53
C THR A 292 14.94 -17.12 8.99
N ASP A 293 15.86 -18.08 8.94
CA ASP A 293 15.62 -19.43 9.46
C ASP A 293 15.37 -19.44 10.98
N ASP A 294 15.91 -18.45 11.71
CA ASP A 294 15.87 -18.37 13.16
C ASP A 294 14.79 -17.42 13.71
N ASP A 295 14.50 -16.32 13.00
CA ASP A 295 13.68 -15.23 13.56
C ASP A 295 12.95 -14.38 12.51
N ILE A 296 12.05 -13.53 12.99
CA ILE A 296 11.24 -12.57 12.23
C ILE A 296 11.51 -11.19 12.79
N TYR A 297 12.00 -10.30 11.93
CA TYR A 297 12.25 -8.91 12.25
C TYR A 297 11.17 -8.04 11.62
N THR A 298 10.30 -7.44 12.44
CA THR A 298 9.23 -6.58 11.94
C THR A 298 9.77 -5.22 11.55
N LEU A 299 9.56 -4.84 10.28
CA LEU A 299 10.12 -3.64 9.68
C LEU A 299 9.21 -2.41 9.85
N GLU A 300 7.94 -2.53 9.49
CA GLU A 300 7.03 -1.40 9.53
C GLU A 300 5.58 -1.86 9.60
N VAL A 301 4.71 -0.91 9.93
CA VAL A 301 3.26 -1.06 9.82
C VAL A 301 2.72 -0.03 8.83
N ASN A 302 1.82 -0.49 7.96
CA ASN A 302 1.13 0.32 6.97
C ASN A 302 -0.35 0.40 7.38
N ALA A 303 -0.74 1.45 8.13
CA ALA A 303 -2.09 1.61 8.70
C ALA A 303 -3.12 2.10 7.67
N ARG A 304 -3.34 1.31 6.63
CA ARG A 304 -4.14 1.62 5.43
C ARG A 304 -4.40 0.36 4.61
N ILE A 305 -5.24 0.50 3.58
CA ILE A 305 -5.35 -0.49 2.50
C ILE A 305 -3.94 -0.75 1.92
N THR A 306 -3.60 -2.02 1.71
CA THR A 306 -2.25 -2.45 1.30
C THR A 306 -2.23 -2.88 -0.16
N GLY A 307 -1.05 -3.17 -0.70
CA GLY A 307 -0.90 -3.80 -2.02
C GLY A 307 -1.52 -5.19 -2.10
N ALA A 308 -1.70 -5.88 -0.97
CA ALA A 308 -2.24 -7.24 -0.92
C ALA A 308 -3.77 -7.29 -0.80
N THR A 309 -4.44 -6.18 -0.46
CA THR A 309 -5.91 -6.14 -0.30
C THR A 309 -6.66 -6.64 -1.54
N PRO A 310 -6.27 -6.30 -2.79
CA PRO A 310 -6.84 -6.90 -3.99
C PRO A 310 -6.81 -8.42 -3.98
N LEU A 311 -5.62 -9.02 -3.78
CA LEU A 311 -5.44 -10.47 -3.83
C LEU A 311 -6.29 -11.18 -2.78
N LEU A 312 -6.32 -10.64 -1.56
CA LEU A 312 -7.16 -11.16 -0.47
C LEU A 312 -8.66 -11.05 -0.76
N THR A 313 -9.08 -10.02 -1.50
CA THR A 313 -10.47 -9.82 -1.89
C THR A 313 -10.87 -10.79 -3.01
N VAL A 314 -10.01 -10.96 -4.02
CA VAL A 314 -10.24 -11.90 -5.13
C VAL A 314 -10.28 -13.35 -4.62
N ASN A 315 -9.45 -13.66 -3.63
CA ASN A 315 -9.35 -14.98 -2.99
C ASN A 315 -10.28 -15.14 -1.77
N TYR A 316 -11.22 -14.22 -1.57
CA TYR A 316 -12.17 -14.30 -0.45
C TYR A 316 -13.18 -15.43 -0.66
N ARG A 317 -13.36 -16.27 0.36
CA ARG A 317 -14.31 -17.39 0.38
C ARG A 317 -15.13 -17.41 1.65
N PRO A 318 -16.39 -16.94 1.59
CA PRO A 318 -17.26 -16.95 2.77
C PRO A 318 -17.49 -18.36 3.32
N GLU A 319 -17.56 -19.37 2.45
CA GLU A 319 -17.81 -20.77 2.79
C GLU A 319 -16.65 -21.44 3.54
N LYS A 320 -15.41 -21.01 3.27
CA LYS A 320 -14.23 -21.41 4.07
C LYS A 320 -14.10 -20.61 5.36
N GLY A 321 -14.87 -19.53 5.50
CA GLY A 321 -14.79 -18.65 6.64
C GLY A 321 -13.68 -17.59 6.56
N HIS A 322 -13.20 -17.24 5.37
CA HIS A 322 -12.17 -16.20 5.20
C HIS A 322 -12.62 -14.85 5.82
N ILE A 323 -11.66 -14.00 6.15
CA ILE A 323 -11.94 -12.64 6.63
C ILE A 323 -12.31 -11.76 5.44
N PRO A 324 -13.47 -11.09 5.43
CA PRO A 324 -13.82 -10.12 4.40
C PRO A 324 -13.14 -8.77 4.71
N PHE A 325 -11.82 -8.70 4.56
CA PHE A 325 -11.00 -7.55 4.98
C PHE A 325 -11.54 -6.21 4.49
N TYR A 326 -11.86 -6.12 3.20
CA TYR A 326 -12.26 -4.86 2.59
C TYR A 326 -13.67 -4.43 3.05
N LEU A 327 -14.59 -5.37 3.23
CA LEU A 327 -15.89 -5.11 3.86
C LEU A 327 -15.72 -4.57 5.27
N LEU A 328 -14.96 -5.27 6.13
CA LEU A 328 -14.74 -4.84 7.51
C LEU A 328 -14.05 -3.48 7.57
N HIS A 329 -13.12 -3.20 6.66
CA HIS A 329 -12.51 -1.89 6.55
C HIS A 329 -13.56 -0.80 6.33
N ILE A 330 -14.43 -0.97 5.33
CA ILE A 330 -15.46 0.00 4.96
C ILE A 330 -16.43 0.20 6.12
N LEU A 331 -16.93 -0.88 6.73
CA LEU A 331 -17.87 -0.78 7.86
C LEU A 331 -17.24 -0.06 9.07
N GLU A 332 -15.96 -0.29 9.32
CA GLU A 332 -15.23 0.34 10.43
C GLU A 332 -14.92 1.81 10.19
N ILE A 333 -14.45 2.19 9.00
CA ILE A 333 -14.11 3.60 8.71
C ILE A 333 -15.35 4.48 8.52
N THR A 334 -16.48 3.90 8.14
CA THR A 334 -17.77 4.63 8.00
C THR A 334 -18.50 4.77 9.33
N GLY A 335 -18.17 3.94 10.33
CA GLY A 335 -18.81 3.96 11.65
C GLY A 335 -20.25 3.44 11.66
N VAL A 336 -20.72 2.86 10.56
CA VAL A 336 -22.07 2.30 10.45
C VAL A 336 -22.27 1.10 11.36
N ASP A 337 -23.52 0.77 11.64
CA ASP A 337 -23.84 -0.41 12.44
C ASP A 337 -23.72 -1.69 11.62
N TYR A 338 -23.09 -2.69 12.25
CA TYR A 338 -22.96 -4.04 11.70
C TYR A 338 -22.72 -5.06 12.82
N THR A 339 -22.99 -6.33 12.54
CA THR A 339 -22.76 -7.45 13.45
C THR A 339 -21.91 -8.52 12.78
N ILE A 340 -20.84 -8.96 13.44
CA ILE A 340 -20.15 -10.22 13.09
C ILE A 340 -20.93 -11.35 13.78
N GLU A 341 -21.68 -12.12 13.01
CA GLU A 341 -22.51 -13.22 13.54
C GLU A 341 -21.67 -14.45 13.88
N ASP A 342 -20.61 -14.68 13.10
CA ASP A 342 -19.62 -15.72 13.35
C ASP A 342 -18.22 -15.14 13.16
N PRO A 343 -17.47 -14.92 14.26
CA PRO A 343 -16.13 -14.37 14.22
C PRO A 343 -15.06 -15.41 13.85
N GLN A 344 -15.40 -16.69 13.71
CA GLN A 344 -14.43 -17.71 13.31
C GLN A 344 -13.92 -17.44 11.90
N TYR A 345 -12.61 -17.62 11.74
CA TYR A 345 -11.93 -17.45 10.46
C TYR A 345 -10.77 -18.43 10.32
N THR A 346 -10.33 -18.60 9.07
CA THR A 346 -9.17 -19.40 8.69
C THR A 346 -8.29 -18.62 7.71
N ASN A 347 -7.00 -18.99 7.69
CA ASN A 347 -6.03 -18.54 6.71
C ASN A 347 -5.77 -19.59 5.60
N ASP A 348 -6.71 -20.52 5.40
CA ASP A 348 -6.69 -21.53 4.32
C ASP A 348 -7.05 -20.95 2.93
N TYR A 349 -6.21 -20.02 2.47
CA TYR A 349 -6.30 -19.41 1.15
C TYR A 349 -5.67 -20.32 0.10
N ASP A 350 -6.27 -20.39 -1.09
CA ASP A 350 -5.65 -21.09 -2.21
C ASP A 350 -4.41 -20.35 -2.70
N ASP A 351 -3.47 -21.10 -3.29
CA ASP A 351 -2.25 -20.53 -3.84
C ASP A 351 -2.57 -19.53 -4.97
N CYS A 352 -2.12 -18.29 -4.81
CA CYS A 352 -2.34 -17.24 -5.79
C CYS A 352 -1.29 -16.14 -5.71
N ALA A 353 -1.13 -15.41 -6.81
CA ALA A 353 -0.26 -14.25 -6.89
C ALA A 353 -0.99 -13.03 -7.45
N LEU A 354 -0.60 -11.86 -6.98
CA LEU A 354 -0.87 -10.57 -7.61
C LEU A 354 0.46 -10.07 -8.15
N ILE A 355 0.50 -9.72 -9.43
CA ILE A 355 1.67 -9.21 -10.14
C ILE A 355 1.33 -7.82 -10.66
N ILE A 356 2.27 -6.91 -10.44
CA ILE A 356 2.21 -5.51 -10.83
C ILE A 356 3.48 -5.23 -11.65
N PRO A 357 3.40 -5.31 -12.99
CA PRO A 357 4.52 -5.00 -13.85
C PRO A 357 4.75 -3.48 -13.90
N HIS A 358 6.01 -3.07 -13.75
CA HIS A 358 6.45 -1.70 -13.95
C HIS A 358 7.18 -1.58 -15.29
N LEU A 359 7.26 -0.36 -15.81
CA LEU A 359 8.09 -0.08 -16.97
C LEU A 359 9.57 -0.34 -16.63
N LEU A 360 10.19 -1.25 -17.39
CA LEU A 360 11.62 -1.58 -17.29
C LEU A 360 12.53 -0.55 -17.95
N ALA A 361 11.98 0.30 -18.82
CA ALA A 361 12.73 1.36 -19.46
C ALA A 361 13.10 2.46 -18.45
N ASN A 362 14.27 3.06 -18.67
CA ASN A 362 14.81 4.16 -17.86
C ASN A 362 14.34 5.54 -18.35
N GLU A 363 13.55 5.59 -19.41
CA GLU A 363 12.87 6.78 -19.92
C GLU A 363 11.37 6.54 -20.07
N PRO A 364 10.53 7.59 -20.04
CA PRO A 364 9.09 7.42 -20.20
C PRO A 364 8.75 6.83 -21.57
N MET A 365 7.92 5.79 -21.58
CA MET A 365 7.53 5.08 -22.81
C MET A 365 6.03 4.82 -22.88
N THR A 366 5.48 4.92 -24.09
CA THR A 366 4.14 4.42 -24.37
C THR A 366 4.21 2.94 -24.66
N SER A 367 3.57 2.11 -23.83
CA SER A 367 3.43 0.68 -24.13
C SER A 367 2.62 0.51 -25.42
N ARG A 368 3.09 -0.34 -26.35
CA ARG A 368 2.40 -0.62 -27.63
C ARG A 368 1.27 -1.63 -27.47
N GLU A 369 1.34 -2.48 -26.45
CA GLU A 369 0.34 -3.50 -26.11
C GLU A 369 0.16 -3.51 -24.59
N GLY A 370 -1.06 -3.23 -24.12
CA GLY A 370 -1.38 -3.29 -22.69
C GLY A 370 -1.63 -4.73 -22.25
N LEU A 371 -1.13 -5.11 -21.08
CA LEU A 371 -1.61 -6.33 -20.42
C LEU A 371 -3.02 -6.06 -19.92
N ARG A 372 -3.93 -7.02 -20.13
CA ARG A 372 -5.30 -6.86 -19.64
C ARG A 372 -5.32 -7.09 -18.14
N MET A 373 -6.01 -6.22 -17.40
CA MET A 373 -6.20 -6.49 -15.99
C MET A 373 -7.16 -7.66 -15.80
N GLY A 374 -6.73 -8.65 -15.04
CA GLY A 374 -7.56 -9.82 -14.81
C GLY A 374 -6.78 -11.04 -14.41
N LEU A 375 -7.38 -12.17 -14.72
CA LEU A 375 -6.95 -13.48 -14.28
C LEU A 375 -6.07 -14.16 -15.34
N TYR A 376 -4.94 -14.69 -14.89
CA TYR A 376 -3.95 -15.39 -15.70
C TYR A 376 -3.66 -16.78 -15.12
N ASP A 377 -3.31 -17.72 -16.00
CA ASP A 377 -2.70 -18.99 -15.59
C ASP A 377 -1.20 -18.80 -15.26
N LEU A 378 -0.52 -19.88 -14.87
CA LEU A 378 0.91 -19.86 -14.53
C LEU A 378 1.84 -19.62 -15.71
N ASP A 379 1.38 -19.91 -16.94
CA ASP A 379 2.13 -19.66 -18.17
C ASP A 379 1.88 -18.22 -18.69
N LEU A 380 1.24 -17.37 -17.87
CA LEU A 380 0.81 -16.01 -18.19
C LEU A 380 -0.15 -15.95 -19.39
N GLY A 381 -0.92 -17.02 -19.61
CA GLY A 381 -2.08 -17.03 -20.50
C GLY A 381 -3.25 -16.26 -19.88
N PHE A 382 -3.77 -15.27 -20.60
CA PHE A 382 -4.95 -14.52 -20.16
C PHE A 382 -6.19 -15.42 -20.17
N ILE A 383 -6.82 -15.57 -19.01
CA ILE A 383 -8.04 -16.39 -18.86
C ILE A 383 -9.28 -15.53 -19.07
N ARG A 384 -9.41 -14.43 -18.32
CA ARG A 384 -10.56 -13.51 -18.41
C ARG A 384 -10.29 -12.18 -17.72
N SER A 385 -11.02 -11.15 -18.15
CA SER A 385 -11.17 -9.92 -17.37
C SER A 385 -12.00 -10.24 -16.12
N GLY A 386 -11.62 -9.70 -14.98
CA GLY A 386 -12.26 -10.06 -13.72
C GLY A 386 -11.33 -9.96 -12.52
N PHE A 387 -11.92 -9.56 -11.40
CA PHE A 387 -11.28 -9.41 -10.10
C PHE A 387 -11.78 -10.49 -9.12
N MET A 388 -12.44 -11.53 -9.62
CA MET A 388 -12.98 -12.62 -8.82
C MET A 388 -12.49 -13.95 -9.41
N PHE A 389 -11.96 -14.84 -8.57
CA PHE A 389 -11.76 -16.23 -8.99
C PHE A 389 -13.12 -16.91 -9.19
N ASP A 390 -13.20 -17.80 -10.16
CA ASP A 390 -14.41 -18.61 -10.36
C ASP A 390 -14.61 -19.50 -9.13
N GLN A 391 -15.85 -19.61 -8.67
CA GLN A 391 -16.20 -20.52 -7.59
C GLN A 391 -16.25 -21.99 -8.08
N SER A 392 -16.18 -22.26 -9.39
CA SER A 392 -16.05 -23.61 -9.93
C SER A 392 -14.66 -24.24 -9.70
N THR A 393 -14.61 -25.57 -9.70
CA THR A 393 -13.74 -26.43 -8.88
C THR A 393 -12.30 -26.67 -9.37
N ASP A 394 -11.87 -26.10 -10.49
CA ASP A 394 -10.47 -26.24 -10.95
C ASP A 394 -9.66 -25.01 -10.58
N ARG A 395 -8.78 -25.13 -9.58
CA ARG A 395 -8.14 -24.00 -8.87
C ARG A 395 -6.63 -24.19 -8.77
N SER A 396 -6.01 -24.57 -9.89
CA SER A 396 -4.55 -24.45 -10.07
C SER A 396 -4.08 -23.02 -9.73
N LYS A 397 -2.82 -22.85 -9.32
CA LYS A 397 -2.25 -21.54 -8.97
C LYS A 397 -2.60 -20.51 -10.04
N ARG A 398 -3.20 -19.39 -9.65
CA ARG A 398 -3.57 -18.33 -10.60
C ARG A 398 -2.89 -17.02 -10.25
N ALA A 399 -2.54 -16.25 -11.28
CA ALA A 399 -2.00 -14.91 -11.14
C ALA A 399 -3.07 -13.88 -11.48
N ILE A 400 -3.06 -12.76 -10.76
CA ILE A 400 -3.81 -11.56 -11.10
C ILE A 400 -2.78 -10.56 -11.59
N ILE A 401 -2.95 -10.02 -12.78
CA ILE A 401 -2.09 -8.94 -13.28
C ILE A 401 -2.85 -7.63 -13.15
N GLN A 402 -2.21 -6.64 -12.52
CA GLN A 402 -2.66 -5.25 -12.51
C GLN A 402 -1.70 -4.40 -13.33
N ASP A 403 -2.09 -4.12 -14.57
CA ASP A 403 -1.36 -3.22 -15.45
C ASP A 403 -1.95 -1.81 -15.37
N TYR A 404 -1.15 -0.88 -14.83
CA TYR A 404 -1.56 0.52 -14.76
C TYR A 404 -1.15 1.32 -16.01
N SER A 405 -0.41 0.74 -16.97
CA SER A 405 -0.02 1.39 -18.22
C SER A 405 -1.18 1.59 -19.19
N MET A 406 -2.15 0.67 -19.17
CA MET A 406 -3.34 0.65 -20.05
C MET A 406 -3.00 0.76 -21.56
N GLY A 407 -1.79 0.34 -21.98
CA GLY A 407 -1.42 0.13 -23.39
C GLY A 407 -1.47 1.33 -24.35
N SER A 408 -1.66 2.55 -23.86
CA SER A 408 -1.89 3.74 -24.71
C SER A 408 -1.31 5.03 -24.15
N ARG A 409 -0.61 4.95 -23.02
CA ARG A 409 -0.17 6.11 -22.24
C ARG A 409 1.32 6.08 -21.99
N LEU A 410 1.90 7.27 -21.89
CA LEU A 410 3.27 7.46 -21.48
C LEU A 410 3.43 7.00 -20.03
N VAL A 411 4.16 5.91 -19.80
CA VAL A 411 4.47 5.39 -18.48
C VAL A 411 5.85 5.87 -18.09
N ASP A 412 6.02 6.35 -16.87
CA ASP A 412 7.33 6.73 -16.35
C ASP A 412 8.14 5.51 -15.90
N PRO A 413 9.49 5.56 -15.94
CA PRO A 413 10.36 4.54 -15.38
C PRO A 413 9.97 4.21 -13.94
N GLY A 414 9.82 2.91 -13.61
CA GLY A 414 9.40 2.41 -12.29
C GLY A 414 8.06 2.94 -11.76
N GLY A 415 7.22 3.47 -12.66
CA GLY A 415 5.96 4.10 -12.33
C GLY A 415 4.75 3.17 -12.44
N ASP A 416 4.13 2.91 -11.29
CA ASP A 416 2.67 2.84 -11.15
C ASP A 416 2.18 4.20 -10.66
N TRP A 417 1.43 4.93 -11.50
CA TRP A 417 0.85 6.29 -11.45
C TRP A 417 0.43 6.94 -10.10
N GLN A 418 1.26 6.83 -9.07
CA GLN A 418 1.26 7.71 -7.90
C GLN A 418 2.57 8.49 -7.87
N ARG A 419 2.90 9.15 -8.99
CA ARG A 419 4.09 9.99 -9.08
C ARG A 419 3.85 11.30 -8.30
N TYR A 420 4.78 11.65 -7.42
CA TYR A 420 5.15 13.05 -7.21
C TYR A 420 6.66 13.23 -7.26
N SER A 421 7.01 14.19 -8.10
CA SER A 421 8.22 15.00 -8.22
C SER A 421 9.23 14.88 -7.09
N TRP A 422 10.36 14.27 -7.39
CA TRP A 422 11.66 14.67 -6.83
C TRP A 422 12.49 15.48 -7.83
N ALA A 423 12.17 15.40 -9.13
CA ALA A 423 12.87 16.13 -10.18
C ALA A 423 12.66 17.66 -10.11
N ASP A 424 11.56 18.14 -9.52
CA ASP A 424 11.24 19.58 -9.49
C ASP A 424 11.81 20.34 -8.27
N GLN A 425 12.49 19.67 -7.35
CA GLN A 425 13.24 20.34 -6.28
C GLN A 425 14.72 20.60 -6.64
N LEU A 426 15.24 19.95 -7.68
CA LEU A 426 16.61 20.15 -8.17
C LEU A 426 16.69 21.04 -9.43
N SER A 427 15.57 21.28 -10.14
CA SER A 427 15.56 22.10 -11.36
C SER A 427 15.22 23.58 -11.16
N LEU A 428 14.93 24.03 -9.93
CA LEU A 428 14.64 25.44 -9.61
C LEU A 428 15.80 26.22 -8.96
N ARG A 429 17.02 25.71 -9.05
CA ARG A 429 18.23 26.47 -8.69
C ARG A 429 19.37 26.23 -9.67
N MET A 430 19.19 26.68 -10.91
CA MET A 430 20.25 27.28 -11.74
C MET A 430 19.60 28.19 -12.79
N GLU A 431 19.09 29.34 -12.34
CA GLU A 431 19.07 30.53 -13.18
C GLU A 431 20.04 31.53 -12.55
N GLY A 432 21.16 31.73 -13.24
CA GLY A 432 22.33 32.50 -12.86
C GLY A 432 23.49 32.15 -13.77
#